data_AF-B9K9Z4-F1
#
_entry.id   AF-B9K9Z4-F1
#
_cell.length_a   1.000
_cell.length_b   1.000
_cell.length_c   1.000
_cell.angle_alpha   90.00
_cell.angle_beta   90.00
_cell.angle_gamma   90.00
#
_symmetry.space_group_name_H-M   'P 1'
#
loop_
_entity.id
_entity.type
_entity.pdbx_description
1 polymer ?
#
loop_
_entity_poly.entity_id
_entity_poly.type
_entity_poly.pdbx_seq_one_letter_code
_entity_poly.pdbx_strand_id
1 'polypeptide(L)'
;MITLTLAVAIGEILFVRVLHLDRGFERTLITLMVLPPPFIMPLFISERNQKDMQLVLNTLYLHVLVTFVIFTLLFPILFNF
;
A
#
# COMPACT_ATOMS: atom_id res chain seq x y z
N MET A 1 -3.02 -10.05 -0.75
CA MET A 1 -4.01 -10.32 0.31
C MET A 1 -3.31 -10.50 1.65
N ILE A 2 -2.48 -11.54 1.85
CA ILE A 2 -1.72 -11.76 3.11
C ILE A 2 -0.82 -10.56 3.48
N THR A 3 -0.12 -9.98 2.50
CA THR A 3 0.77 -8.81 2.70
C THR A 3 0.02 -7.58 3.20
N LEU A 4 -1.22 -7.39 2.76
CA LEU A 4 -2.00 -6.20 3.07
C LEU A 4 -2.62 -6.31 4.46
N THR A 5 -3.19 -7.47 4.81
CA THR A 5 -3.69 -7.72 6.15
C THR A 5 -2.58 -7.60 7.19
N LEU A 6 -1.39 -8.09 6.83
CA LEU A 6 -0.20 -7.96 7.66
C LEU A 6 0.27 -6.51 7.78
N ALA A 7 0.23 -5.72 6.70
CA ALA A 7 0.57 -4.30 6.73
C ALA A 7 -0.36 -3.50 7.66
N VAL A 8 -1.68 -3.77 7.61
CA VAL A 8 -2.65 -3.12 8.49
C VAL A 8 -2.41 -3.49 9.95
N ALA A 9 -2.23 -4.79 10.25
CA ALA A 9 -2.00 -5.26 11.62
C ALA A 9 -0.67 -4.76 12.21
N ILE A 10 0.40 -4.75 11.41
CA ILE A 10 1.71 -4.21 11.81
C ILE A 10 1.62 -2.70 12.03
N GLY A 11 0.95 -1.98 11.14
CA GLY A 11 0.75 -0.53 11.25
C GLY A 11 0.04 -0.17 12.56
N GLU A 12 -1.06 -0.86 12.88
CA GLU A 12 -1.79 -0.62 14.12
C GLU A 12 -0.93 -0.90 15.36
N ILE A 13 -0.23 -2.04 15.40
CA ILE A 13 0.59 -2.42 16.55
C ILE A 13 1.78 -1.46 16.74
N LEU A 14 2.52 -1.15 15.68
CA LEU A 14 3.71 -0.31 15.78
C LEU A 14 3.36 1.15 16.07
N PHE A 15 2.37 1.71 15.38
CA PHE A 15 2.10 3.15 15.47
C PHE A 15 1.25 3.53 16.67
N VAL A 16 0.31 2.67 17.07
CA VAL A 16 -0.58 2.94 18.22
C VAL A 16 0.06 2.50 19.54
N ARG A 17 0.57 1.26 19.61
CA ARG A 17 1.03 0.69 20.89
C ARG A 17 2.49 0.96 21.21
N VAL A 18 3.37 1.04 20.21
CA VAL A 18 4.81 1.25 20.44
C VAL A 18 5.16 2.74 20.41
N LEU A 19 4.71 3.45 19.38
CA LEU A 19 5.12 4.84 19.13
C LEU A 19 4.23 5.91 19.79
N HIS A 20 3.04 5.54 20.31
CA HIS A 20 2.08 6.46 20.94
C HIS A 20 1.81 7.73 20.10
N LEU A 21 1.69 7.57 18.79
CA LEU A 21 1.54 8.69 17.88
C LEU A 21 0.18 9.38 18.07
N ASP A 22 0.19 10.70 17.90
CA ASP A 22 -1.03 11.48 17.74
C ASP A 22 -1.89 10.93 16.60
N ARG A 23 -3.22 11.10 16.72
CA ARG A 23 -4.20 10.52 15.78
C ARG A 23 -3.99 10.97 14.34
N GLY A 24 -3.46 12.17 14.10
CA GLY A 24 -3.12 12.64 12.76
C GLY A 24 -1.94 11.89 12.14
N PHE A 25 -0.89 11.62 12.94
CA PHE A 25 0.27 10.84 12.51
C PHE A 25 -0.07 9.37 12.26
N GLU A 26 -0.84 8.77 13.17
CA GLU A 26 -1.31 7.39 13.04
C GLU A 26 -2.04 7.17 11.71
N ARG A 27 -3.01 8.04 11.41
CA ARG A 27 -3.80 7.98 10.17
C ARG A 27 -2.94 8.13 8.92
N THR A 28 -1.96 9.04 8.96
CA THR A 28 -1.06 9.29 7.83
C THR A 28 -0.16 8.08 7.55
N LEU A 29 0.34 7.42 8.59
CA LEU A 29 1.19 6.24 8.46
C LEU A 29 0.41 5.00 7.99
N ILE A 30 -0.81 4.78 8.51
CA ILE A 30 -1.70 3.73 8.00
C ILE A 30 -2.01 3.97 6.52
N THR A 31 -2.29 5.22 6.14
CA THR A 31 -2.50 5.61 4.74
C THR A 31 -1.28 5.29 3.88
N LEU A 32 -0.06 5.63 4.32
CA LEU A 32 1.18 5.32 3.62
C LEU A 32 1.41 3.82 3.43
N MET A 33 1.04 2.99 4.40
CA MET A 33 1.19 1.53 4.30
C MET A 33 0.17 0.88 3.33
N VAL A 34 -1.01 1.49 3.18
CA VAL A 34 -2.04 0.99 2.28
C VAL A 34 -1.79 1.45 0.84
N LEU A 35 -1.16 2.62 0.65
CA LEU A 35 -0.86 3.18 -0.68
C LEU A 35 -0.11 2.17 -1.57
N PRO A 36 -0.35 2.23 -2.89
CA PRO A 36 0.20 1.24 -3.78
C PRO A 36 1.72 1.42 -3.84
N PRO A 37 2.48 0.33 -4.01
CA PRO A 37 3.92 0.42 -4.14
C PRO A 37 4.30 1.33 -5.31
N PRO A 38 5.37 2.14 -5.18
CA PRO A 38 5.76 3.06 -6.23
C PRO A 38 6.16 2.32 -7.51
N PHE A 39 5.73 2.85 -8.66
CA PHE A 39 5.93 2.27 -10.00
C PHE A 39 7.35 2.44 -10.56
N ILE A 40 8.35 2.33 -9.70
CA ILE A 40 9.76 2.54 -10.07
C ILE A 40 10.40 1.28 -10.66
N MET A 41 9.94 0.07 -10.30
CA MET A 41 10.51 -1.20 -10.79
C MET A 41 10.59 -1.32 -12.32
N PRO A 42 9.56 -0.97 -13.10
CA PRO A 42 9.63 -1.04 -14.57
C PRO A 42 10.79 -0.24 -15.18
N LEU A 43 11.20 0.86 -14.55
CA LEU A 43 12.30 1.72 -15.04
C LEU A 43 13.66 1.02 -15.00
N PHE A 44 13.80 -0.04 -14.21
CA PHE A 44 15.05 -0.79 -14.06
C PHE A 44 15.10 -2.07 -14.90
N ILE A 45 14.00 -2.42 -15.60
CA ILE A 45 13.94 -3.61 -16.44
C ILE A 45 14.47 -3.27 -17.82
N SER A 46 15.52 -3.98 -18.25
CA SER A 46 16.09 -3.85 -19.60
C SER A 46 15.07 -4.17 -20.68
N GLU A 47 15.06 -3.41 -21.77
CA GLU A 47 14.15 -3.61 -22.91
C GLU A 47 14.25 -4.99 -23.56
N ARG A 48 15.37 -5.71 -23.39
CA ARG A 48 15.52 -7.10 -23.86
C ARG A 48 14.66 -8.11 -23.08
N ASN A 49 14.16 -7.75 -21.91
CA ASN A 49 13.38 -8.62 -21.02
C ASN A 49 11.89 -8.23 -21.04
N GLN A 50 11.31 -8.10 -22.24
CA GLN A 50 9.90 -7.73 -22.47
C GLN A 50 8.90 -8.60 -21.69
N LYS A 51 9.19 -9.91 -21.53
CA LYS A 51 8.33 -10.83 -20.77
C LYS A 51 8.29 -10.51 -19.28
N ASP A 52 9.43 -10.15 -18.70
CA ASP A 52 9.54 -9.77 -17.29
C ASP A 52 8.86 -8.41 -17.05
N MET A 53 9.00 -7.49 -18.01
CA MET A 53 8.31 -6.20 -18.00
C MET A 53 6.79 -6.39 -17.92
N GLN A 54 6.21 -7.24 -18.77
CA GLN A 54 4.76 -7.45 -18.81
C GLN A 54 4.22 -8.11 -17.53
N LEU A 55 4.98 -9.04 -16.94
CA LEU A 55 4.62 -9.67 -15.67
C LEU A 55 4.63 -8.67 -14.51
N VAL A 56 5.67 -7.83 -14.45
CA VAL A 56 5.81 -6.79 -13.42
C VAL A 56 4.70 -5.75 -13.56
N LEU A 57 4.42 -5.29 -14.79
CA LEU A 57 3.34 -4.34 -15.05
C LEU A 57 1.96 -4.90 -14.67
N ASN A 58 1.64 -6.14 -15.06
CA ASN A 58 0.37 -6.76 -14.67
C ASN A 58 0.22 -6.89 -13.14
N THR A 59 1.32 -7.24 -12.45
CA THR A 59 1.33 -7.31 -10.99
C THR A 59 1.11 -5.94 -10.36
N LEU A 60 1.76 -4.89 -10.88
CA LEU A 60 1.60 -3.51 -10.42
C LEU A 60 0.16 -3.02 -10.64
N TYR A 61 -0.41 -3.24 -11.83
CA TYR A 61 -1.79 -2.86 -12.13
C TYR A 61 -2.80 -3.53 -11.20
N LEU A 62 -2.62 -4.83 -10.93
CA LEU A 62 -3.46 -5.56 -9.99
C LEU A 62 -3.33 -5.01 -8.57
N HIS A 63 -2.10 -4.68 -8.15
CA HIS A 63 -1.86 -4.06 -6.84
C HIS A 63 -2.57 -2.72 -6.70
N VAL A 64 -2.51 -1.88 -7.75
CA VAL A 64 -3.13 -0.55 -7.75
C VAL A 64 -4.65 -0.66 -7.68
N LEU A 65 -5.25 -1.57 -8.44
CA LEU A 65 -6.69 -1.79 -8.41
C LEU A 65 -7.14 -2.25 -7.02
N VAL A 66 -6.42 -3.21 -6.43
CA VAL A 66 -6.70 -3.71 -5.07
C VAL A 66 -6.54 -2.60 -4.03
N THR A 67 -5.43 -1.88 -4.06
CA THR A 67 -5.18 -0.75 -3.15
C THR A 67 -6.25 0.33 -3.30
N PHE A 68 -6.66 0.68 -4.53
CA PHE A 68 -7.68 1.70 -4.75
C PHE A 68 -9.01 1.33 -4.09
N VAL A 69 -9.43 0.06 -4.23
CA VAL A 69 -10.65 -0.45 -3.57
C VAL A 69 -10.51 -0.38 -2.05
N ILE A 70 -9.42 -0.89 -1.49
CA ILE A 70 -9.20 -0.88 -0.04
C ILE A 70 -9.12 0.54 0.51
N PHE A 71 -8.39 1.43 -0.15
CA PHE A 71 -8.26 2.82 0.27
C PHE A 71 -9.63 3.52 0.25
N THR A 72 -10.43 3.30 -0.80
CA THR A 72 -11.78 3.85 -0.89
C THR A 72 -12.68 3.39 0.27
N LEU A 73 -12.54 2.13 0.72
CA LEU A 73 -13.29 1.59 1.85
C LEU A 73 -12.74 2.04 3.22
N LEU A 74 -11.42 2.11 3.37
CA LEU A 74 -10.76 2.51 4.61
C LEU A 74 -10.85 4.01 4.87
N PHE A 75 -10.81 4.84 3.83
CA PHE A 75 -10.79 6.30 3.95
C PHE A 75 -11.93 6.87 4.83
N PRO A 76 -13.22 6.54 4.60
CA PRO A 76 -14.30 7.05 5.47
C PRO A 76 -14.18 6.55 6.91
N ILE A 77 -13.73 5.30 7.12
CA ILE A 77 -13.52 4.71 8.46
C ILE A 77 -12.41 5.44 9.21
N LEU A 78 -11.33 5.78 8.51
CA LEU A 78 -10.15 6.41 9.09
C LEU A 78 -10.39 7.89 9.42
N PHE A 79 -11.17 8.58 8.59
CA PHE A 79 -11.37 10.03 8.67
C PHE A 79 -12.72 10.49 9.23
N ASN A 80 -13.64 9.58 9.59
CA ASN A 80 -14.97 9.90 10.19
C ASN A 80 -15.74 10.96 9.37
N PHE A 81 -15.91 10.73 8.06
CA PHE A 81 -16.85 11.47 7.22
C PHE A 81 -18.25 10.85 7.26
#